data_AF-A0A7Y0A582-F1
#
_entry.id   AF-A0A7Y0A582-F1
#
_cell.length_a   1.000
_cell.length_b   1.000
_cell.length_c   1.000
_cell.angle_alpha   90.00
_cell.angle_beta   90.00
_cell.angle_gamma   90.00
#
_symmetry.space_group_name_H-M   'P 1'
#
loop_
_entity.id
_entity.type
_entity.pdbx_description
1 polymer ?
#
loop_
_entity_poly.entity_id
_entity_poly.type
_entity_poly.pdbx_seq_one_letter_code
_entity_poly.pdbx_strand_id
1 'polypeptide(L)' 'MQFIDFKKEHFKEDEKTNDFVIEISKDEIGFGEIRVQERKDDEIYEDAEYEITDNPVKVTIRMKKPADIRVNF' A
#
# COMPACT_ATOMS: atom_id res chain seq x y z
N MET A 1 -10.20 -9.47 -10.65
CA MET A 1 -9.52 -8.45 -9.83
C MET A 1 -8.39 -9.16 -9.14
N GLN A 2 -7.16 -8.75 -9.40
CA GLN A 2 -6.00 -9.27 -8.70
C GLN A 2 -5.76 -8.40 -7.47
N PHE A 3 -5.17 -9.00 -6.45
CA PHE A 3 -4.77 -8.25 -5.27
C PHE A 3 -3.49 -8.84 -4.71
N ILE A 4 -2.71 -7.99 -4.08
CA ILE A 4 -1.54 -8.40 -3.30
C ILE A 4 -1.80 -7.96 -1.86
N ASP A 5 -1.71 -8.92 -0.95
CA ASP A 5 -1.75 -8.66 0.48
C ASP A 5 -0.34 -8.31 0.94
N PHE A 6 -0.16 -7.08 1.41
CA PHE A 6 1.10 -6.64 2.02
C PHE A 6 0.92 -6.58 3.52
N LYS A 7 1.79 -7.30 4.22
CA LYS A 7 1.86 -7.19 5.67
C LYS A 7 2.61 -5.92 6.06
N LYS A 8 2.38 -5.46 7.29
CA LYS A 8 3.13 -4.39 7.93
C LYS A 8 4.66 -4.54 7.84
N GLU A 9 5.16 -5.77 7.71
CA GLU A 9 6.59 -6.09 7.57
C GLU A 9 7.19 -5.70 6.20
N HIS A 10 6.36 -5.56 5.17
CA HIS A 10 6.81 -5.13 3.84
C HIS A 10 6.96 -3.62 3.73
N PHE A 11 6.45 -2.86 4.71
CA PHE A 11 6.61 -1.43 4.74
C PHE A 11 8.00 -1.05 5.24
N LYS A 12 8.60 -0.09 4.56
CA LYS A 12 9.79 0.62 5.05
C LYS A 12 9.33 1.81 5.86
N GLU A 13 9.82 1.94 7.09
CA GLU A 13 9.66 3.16 7.86
C GLU A 13 10.55 4.25 7.27
N ASP A 14 9.94 5.38 6.91
CA ASP A 14 10.63 6.58 6.48
C ASP A 14 10.97 7.40 7.73
N GLU A 15 12.22 7.29 8.20
CA GLU A 15 12.69 7.98 9.41
C GLU A 15 12.55 9.52 9.32
N LYS A 16 12.41 10.10 8.12
CA LYS A 16 12.25 11.55 7.96
C LYS A 16 10.82 12.01 8.26
N THR A 17 9.82 11.19 7.97
CA THR A 17 8.42 11.58 8.11
C THR A 17 7.66 10.75 9.15
N ASN A 18 8.28 9.71 9.72
CA ASN A 18 7.62 8.69 10.57
C ASN A 18 6.45 7.98 9.85
N ASP A 19 6.47 7.97 8.52
CA ASP A 19 5.48 7.27 7.71
C ASP A 19 6.03 5.93 7.24
N PHE A 20 5.12 5.07 6.82
CA PHE A 20 5.39 3.75 6.29
C PHE A 20 5.20 3.78 4.79
N VAL A 21 6.24 3.44 4.04
CA VAL A 21 6.22 3.45 2.58
C VAL A 21 6.43 2.06 2.03
N ILE A 22 5.65 1.70 1.01
CA ILE A 22 5.85 0.49 0.23
C ILE A 22 6.00 0.83 -1.23
N GLU A 23 6.97 0.18 -1.87
CA GLU A 23 7.29 0.38 -3.28
C GLU A 23 6.91 -0.88 -4.04
N ILE A 24 5.95 -0.75 -4.95
CA ILE A 24 5.42 -1.86 -5.74
C ILE A 24 5.75 -1.60 -7.20
N SER A 25 6.39 -2.55 -7.89
CA SER A 25 6.69 -2.40 -9.31
C SER A 25 5.39 -2.38 -10.13
N LYS A 26 5.28 -1.46 -11.10
CA LYS A 26 4.13 -1.45 -12.03
C LYS A 26 4.09 -2.69 -12.91
N ASP A 27 5.18 -3.42 -13.01
CA ASP A 27 5.21 -4.72 -13.67
C ASP A 27 4.35 -5.76 -12.93
N GLU A 28 4.24 -5.64 -11.59
CA GLU A 28 3.45 -6.55 -10.76
C GLU A 28 1.96 -6.19 -10.74
N ILE A 29 1.66 -4.90 -10.68
CA ILE A 29 0.27 -4.40 -10.49
C ILE A 29 -0.35 -3.78 -11.75
N GLY A 30 0.41 -3.64 -12.82
CA GLY A 30 0.00 -2.93 -14.02
C GLY A 30 -0.13 -1.42 -13.83
N PHE A 31 -0.84 -0.79 -14.77
CA PHE A 31 -1.10 0.66 -14.82
C PHE A 31 -2.57 0.99 -14.47
N GLY A 32 -3.23 0.10 -13.71
CA GLY A 32 -4.65 0.23 -13.34
C GLY A 32 -4.89 1.16 -12.15
N GLU A 33 -6.16 1.35 -11.79
CA GLU A 33 -6.55 2.04 -10.55
C GLU A 33 -6.17 1.19 -9.35
N ILE A 34 -5.25 1.70 -8.54
CA ILE A 34 -4.75 1.00 -7.36
C ILE A 34 -5.62 1.39 -6.17
N ARG A 35 -6.21 0.39 -5.53
CA ARG A 35 -7.06 0.59 -4.35
C ARG A 35 -6.47 -0.10 -3.15
N VAL A 36 -6.18 0.67 -2.11
CA VAL A 36 -5.55 0.19 -0.88
C VAL A 36 -6.59 0.13 0.23
N GLN A 37 -6.70 -1.04 0.88
CA GLN A 37 -7.60 -1.23 2.02
C GLN A 37 -6.76 -1.68 3.22
N GLU A 38 -6.87 -1.00 4.36
CA GLU A 38 -6.22 -1.42 5.60
C GLU A 38 -7.09 -2.42 6.36
N ARG A 39 -6.47 -3.49 6.85
CA ARG A 39 -7.09 -4.39 7.81
C ARG A 39 -6.98 -3.78 9.20
N LYS A 40 -8.10 -3.26 9.70
CA LYS A 40 -8.22 -2.67 11.04
C LYS A 40 -8.45 -3.72 12.11
N ASP A 41 -9.30 -4.70 11.81
CA ASP A 41 -9.73 -5.74 12.72
C ASP A 41 -9.93 -7.05 11.95
N ASP A 42 -10.06 -8.19 12.65
CA ASP A 42 -9.95 -9.54 12.05
C ASP A 42 -10.86 -9.75 10.82
N GLU A 43 -11.97 -9.01 10.71
CA GLU A 43 -12.92 -9.05 9.59
C GLU A 43 -13.23 -7.69 8.95
N ILE A 44 -12.60 -6.59 9.40
CA ILE A 44 -12.91 -5.23 8.93
C ILE A 44 -11.75 -4.67 8.09
N TYR A 45 -12.05 -4.40 6.82
CA TYR A 45 -11.19 -3.67 5.90
C TYR A 45 -11.79 -2.29 5.64
N GLU A 46 -11.10 -1.24 6.03
CA GLU A 46 -11.51 0.14 5.73
C GLU A 46 -10.61 0.74 4.64
N ASP A 47 -11.16 1.71 3.89
CA ASP A 47 -10.35 2.51 2.97
C ASP A 47 -9.34 3.29 3.83
N ALA A 48 -8.05 3.01 3.63
CA ALA A 48 -7.02 3.58 4.47
C ALA A 48 -6.73 5.03 4.08
N GLU A 49 -6.18 5.83 4.98
CA GLU A 49 -5.56 7.10 4.59
C GLU A 49 -4.17 6.81 4.01
N TYR A 50 -4.11 6.65 2.69
CA TYR A 50 -2.88 6.41 1.95
C TYR A 50 -2.62 7.49 0.90
N GLU A 51 -1.34 7.76 0.67
CA GLU A 51 -0.87 8.59 -0.43
C GLU A 51 -0.22 7.69 -1.48
N ILE A 52 -0.81 7.66 -2.67
CA ILE A 52 -0.21 6.96 -3.82
C ILE A 52 0.63 7.96 -4.61
N THR A 53 1.92 7.66 -4.74
CA THR A 53 2.81 8.32 -5.69
C THR A 53 3.04 7.39 -6.87
N ASP A 54 2.37 7.72 -7.97
CA ASP A 54 2.54 7.03 -9.24
C ASP A 54 3.86 7.43 -9.90
N ASN A 55 4.77 6.47 -10.09
CA ASN A 55 5.97 6.64 -10.90
C ASN A 55 5.85 5.79 -12.17
N PRO A 56 6.58 6.13 -13.26
CA PRO A 56 6.50 5.40 -14.52
C PRO A 56 6.86 3.91 -14.43
N VAL A 57 7.64 3.51 -13.42
CA VAL A 57 8.12 2.13 -13.22
C VAL A 57 7.60 1.46 -11.96
N LYS A 58 7.14 2.23 -10.97
CA LYS A 58 6.71 1.73 -9.67
C LYS A 58 5.65 2.62 -9.07
N VAL A 59 4.91 2.11 -8.12
CA VAL A 59 3.97 2.88 -7.33
C VAL A 59 4.43 2.84 -5.89
N THR A 60 4.51 4.03 -5.29
CA THR A 60 4.86 4.15 -3.88
C THR A 60 3.61 4.49 -3.11
N ILE A 61 3.22 3.61 -2.19
CA ILE A 61 2.10 3.84 -1.29
C ILE A 61 2.70 4.27 0.05
N ARG A 62 2.28 5.43 0.55
CA ARG A 62 2.69 5.96 1.86
C ARG A 62 1.50 5.96 2.81
N MET A 63 1.74 5.56 4.06
CA MET A 63 0.73 5.43 5.09
C MET A 63 1.27 5.90 6.43
N LYS A 64 0.42 6.47 7.29
CA LYS A 64 0.85 6.95 8.62
C LYS A 64 1.13 5.84 9.63
N LYS A 65 0.59 4.64 9.40
CA LYS A 65 0.73 3.50 10.31
C LYS A 65 1.00 2.23 9.51
N PRO A 66 1.84 1.32 10.04
CA PRO A 66 2.10 0.05 9.40
C PRO A 66 0.94 -0.89 9.75
N ALA A 67 0.19 -1.30 8.75
CA ALA A 67 -0.92 -2.24 8.89
C ALA A 67 -0.85 -3.30 7.80
N ASP A 68 -1.54 -4.40 8.01
CA ASP A 68 -1.78 -5.36 6.95
C ASP A 68 -2.75 -4.72 5.94
N ILE A 69 -2.30 -4.50 4.72
CA ILE A 69 -3.08 -3.88 3.66
C ILE A 69 -3.31 -4.84 2.51
N ARG A 70 -4.42 -4.62 1.80
CA ARG A 70 -4.69 -5.26 0.52
C ARG A 70 -4.66 -4.21 -0.57
N VAL A 71 -3.81 -4.44 -1.56
CA VAL A 71 -3.70 -3.60 -2.75
C VAL A 71 -4.40 -4.32 -3.89
N ASN A 72 -5.50 -3.76 -4.37
CA ASN A 72 -6.24 -4.27 -5.53
C ASN A 72 -5.84 -3.51 -6.80
N PHE A 73 -5.73 -4.24 -7.90
CA PHE A 73 -5.38 -3.72 -9.22
C PHE A 73 -5.94 -4.61 -10.36
#